data_AF-A0A0Q7VJH8-F1
#
_entry.id   AF-A0A0Q7VJH8-F1
#
_cell.length_a   1.000
_cell.length_b   1.000
_cell.length_c   1.000
_cell.angle_alpha   90.00
_cell.angle_beta   90.00
_cell.angle_gamma   90.00
#
_symmetry.space_group_name_H-M   'P 1'
#
loop_
_entity.id
_entity.type
_entity.pdbx_description
1 polymer ?
#
loop_
_entity_poly.entity_id
_entity_poly.type
_entity_poly.pdbx_seq_one_letter_code
_entity_poly.pdbx_strand_id
1 'polypeptide(L)'
;MSRLLVPDALRGFAIVAMLIAHAAPFVPNAPWAVQFVTANFSSVASPLFALVMGMSAELVWRRGGAAGVTLLQQALRGLFLIVLGVWMATWGSWLAVILSYLGLLIILGAPLLLLRSSVVIAATAVLVLASQPLLSVARTWIWVYTAPPPVREVTTWMFLGPQYRVVNLLPVFLIGALLIRHGLKRDRLLWIMAAVALLAYLAWGFGQRFGTVLSGDYLDSLRDIGLVFAVYVCVVLGATVRREHAERFWGAVFVPLCACGQVALSLYLLHGGLIALWSNAYGRPAENFYLGWLVIVPGMIGAGWVWWRLVGTGPVDG
;
A
#
# COMPACT_ATOMS: atom_id res chain seq x y z
N MET A 1 8.99 -18.71 16.68
CA MET A 1 9.17 -17.89 15.46
C MET A 1 9.01 -16.42 15.83
N SER A 2 10.09 -15.68 16.05
CA SER A 2 10.02 -14.23 16.32
C SER A 2 9.64 -13.47 15.05
N ARG A 3 8.34 -13.33 14.80
CA ARG A 3 7.81 -12.50 13.72
C ARG A 3 8.17 -11.03 13.99
N LEU A 4 8.59 -10.31 12.95
CA LEU A 4 8.94 -8.91 13.08
C LEU A 4 7.64 -8.10 13.22
N LEU A 5 7.46 -7.49 14.39
CA LEU A 5 6.29 -6.66 14.73
C LEU A 5 6.06 -5.53 13.71
N VAL A 6 7.15 -4.93 13.21
CA VAL A 6 7.11 -3.74 12.35
C VAL A 6 6.42 -4.02 10.99
N PRO A 7 6.85 -5.00 10.17
CA PRO A 7 6.14 -5.35 8.94
C PRO A 7 4.65 -5.70 9.12
N ASP A 8 4.30 -6.44 10.18
CA ASP A 8 2.91 -6.84 10.43
C ASP A 8 2.04 -5.63 10.84
N ALA A 9 2.56 -4.76 11.69
CA ALA A 9 1.87 -3.52 12.08
C ALA A 9 1.69 -2.56 10.90
N LEU A 10 2.71 -2.40 10.05
CA LEU A 10 2.62 -1.59 8.83
C LEU A 10 1.61 -2.16 7.84
N ARG A 11 1.55 -3.49 7.69
CA ARG A 11 0.54 -4.15 6.85
C ARG A 11 -0.87 -3.89 7.37
N GLY A 12 -1.05 -4.02 8.69
CA GLY A 12 -2.30 -3.71 9.38
C GLY A 12 -2.76 -2.28 9.14
N PHE A 13 -1.83 -1.33 9.32
CA PHE A 13 -2.10 0.08 9.06
C PHE A 13 -2.48 0.33 7.60
N ALA A 14 -1.80 -0.31 6.64
CA ALA A 14 -2.12 -0.19 5.22
C ALA A 14 -3.55 -0.67 4.91
N ILE A 15 -3.98 -1.79 5.51
CA ILE A 15 -5.35 -2.29 5.39
C ILE A 15 -6.35 -1.31 6.00
N VAL A 16 -6.11 -0.81 7.20
CA VAL A 16 -7.01 0.16 7.85
C VAL A 16 -7.12 1.44 7.03
N ALA A 17 -6.00 1.98 6.55
CA ALA A 17 -5.96 3.16 5.70
C ALA A 17 -6.77 2.95 4.40
N MET A 18 -6.66 1.77 3.81
CA MET A 18 -7.41 1.39 2.62
C MET A 18 -8.91 1.21 2.89
N LEU A 19 -9.31 0.61 4.03
CA LEU A 19 -10.72 0.52 4.43
C LEU A 19 -11.33 1.92 4.58
N ILE A 20 -10.60 2.85 5.21
CA ILE A 20 -11.02 4.25 5.35
C ILE A 20 -11.19 4.90 3.98
N ALA A 21 -10.22 4.71 3.07
CA ALA A 21 -10.29 5.26 1.71
C ALA A 21 -11.48 4.71 0.91
N HIS A 22 -11.72 3.40 0.99
CA HIS A 22 -12.83 2.74 0.31
C HIS A 22 -14.20 3.03 0.92
N ALA A 23 -14.24 3.42 2.19
CA ALA A 23 -15.45 3.86 2.87
C ALA A 23 -15.79 5.33 2.60
N ALA A 24 -14.87 6.13 2.05
CA ALA A 24 -15.07 7.55 1.77
C ALA A 24 -16.35 7.85 0.94
N PRO A 25 -16.67 7.07 -0.11
CA PRO A 25 -17.89 7.29 -0.90
C PRO A 25 -19.20 7.09 -0.12
N PHE A 26 -19.18 6.48 1.07
CA PHE A 26 -20.38 6.41 1.93
C PHE A 26 -20.70 7.73 2.63
N VAL A 27 -19.75 8.66 2.71
CA VAL A 27 -19.93 9.95 3.40
C VAL A 27 -19.51 11.11 2.47
N PRO A 28 -20.18 11.27 1.31
CA PRO A 28 -19.76 12.23 0.29
C PRO A 28 -19.81 13.69 0.77
N ASN A 29 -20.70 14.00 1.73
CA ASN A 29 -20.91 15.34 2.26
C ASN A 29 -20.25 15.52 3.63
N ALA A 30 -19.17 14.79 3.92
CA ALA A 30 -18.43 14.95 5.17
C ALA A 30 -17.75 16.33 5.25
N PRO A 31 -17.52 16.90 6.46
CA PRO A 31 -16.78 18.15 6.62
C PRO A 31 -15.38 18.08 6.00
N TRP A 32 -14.86 19.24 5.56
CA TRP A 32 -13.55 19.33 4.89
C TRP A 32 -12.43 18.62 5.69
N ALA A 33 -12.45 18.73 7.02
CA ALA A 33 -11.44 18.12 7.90
C ALA A 33 -11.45 16.58 7.79
N VAL A 34 -12.64 15.99 7.70
CA VAL A 34 -12.82 14.53 7.54
C VAL A 34 -12.38 14.10 6.15
N GLN A 35 -12.73 14.86 5.12
CA GLN A 35 -12.29 14.59 3.74
C GLN A 35 -10.76 14.68 3.63
N PHE A 36 -10.15 15.68 4.26
CA PHE A 36 -8.70 15.86 4.31
C PHE A 36 -8.00 14.69 4.99
N VAL A 37 -8.48 14.26 6.16
CA VAL A 37 -7.91 13.11 6.87
C VAL A 37 -8.05 11.83 6.03
N THR A 38 -9.23 11.58 5.48
CA THR A 38 -9.51 10.43 4.60
C THR A 38 -8.62 10.43 3.36
N ALA A 39 -8.39 11.58 2.74
CA ALA A 39 -7.49 11.71 1.59
C ALA A 39 -6.03 11.38 1.94
N ASN A 40 -5.56 11.74 3.13
CA ASN A 40 -4.22 11.34 3.60
C ASN A 40 -4.12 9.83 3.85
N PHE A 41 -5.16 9.20 4.40
CA PHE A 41 -5.21 7.73 4.51
C PHE A 41 -5.21 7.04 3.15
N SER A 42 -5.93 7.59 2.16
CA SER A 42 -5.92 7.08 0.79
C SER A 42 -4.52 7.16 0.16
N SER A 43 -3.84 8.29 0.32
CA SER A 43 -2.48 8.51 -0.20
C SER A 43 -1.44 7.57 0.41
N VAL A 44 -1.57 7.20 1.70
CA VAL A 44 -0.59 6.32 2.35
C VAL A 44 -0.87 4.83 2.16
N ALA A 45 -2.11 4.43 1.90
CA ALA A 45 -2.49 3.01 1.84
C ALA A 45 -1.70 2.23 0.77
N SER A 46 -1.75 2.68 -0.48
CA SER A 46 -1.13 1.98 -1.61
C SER A 46 0.40 1.88 -1.52
N PRO A 47 1.13 2.97 -1.19
CA PRO A 47 2.58 2.92 -1.14
C PRO A 47 3.07 2.17 0.11
N LEU A 48 2.29 2.17 1.20
CA LEU A 48 2.60 1.36 2.37
C LEU A 48 2.45 -0.15 2.09
N PHE A 49 1.46 -0.57 1.30
CA PHE A 49 1.41 -1.96 0.80
C PHE A 49 2.63 -2.32 -0.03
N ALA A 50 3.05 -1.44 -0.94
CA ALA A 50 4.26 -1.64 -1.74
C ALA A 50 5.51 -1.78 -0.86
N LEU A 51 5.68 -0.90 0.13
CA LEU A 51 6.77 -0.94 1.12
C LEU A 51 6.81 -2.29 1.84
N VAL A 52 5.69 -2.69 2.44
CA VAL A 52 5.58 -3.92 3.24
C VAL A 52 5.76 -5.17 2.37
N MET A 53 5.30 -5.12 1.12
CA MET A 53 5.51 -6.21 0.16
C MET A 53 7.00 -6.36 -0.17
N GLY A 54 7.72 -5.26 -0.38
CA GLY A 54 9.17 -5.25 -0.55
C GLY A 54 9.93 -5.78 0.67
N MET A 55 9.52 -5.36 1.88
CA MET A 55 10.05 -5.90 3.13
C MET A 55 9.84 -7.42 3.22
N SER A 56 8.63 -7.89 2.89
CA SER A 56 8.27 -9.31 2.95
C SER A 56 9.08 -10.14 1.95
N ALA A 57 9.28 -9.64 0.73
CA ALA A 57 10.06 -10.32 -0.30
C ALA A 57 11.54 -10.46 0.09
N GLU A 58 12.16 -9.41 0.64
CA GLU A 58 13.54 -9.46 1.15
C GLU A 58 13.66 -10.40 2.37
N LEU A 59 12.66 -10.45 3.25
CA LEU A 59 12.65 -11.40 4.37
C LEU A 59 12.60 -12.86 3.91
N VAL A 60 11.81 -13.17 2.88
CA VAL A 60 11.78 -14.51 2.27
C VAL A 60 13.15 -14.83 1.66
N TRP A 61 13.76 -13.88 0.96
CA TRP A 61 15.09 -14.05 0.39
C TRP A 61 16.16 -14.41 1.43
N ARG A 62 16.17 -13.71 2.57
CA ARG A 62 17.12 -13.94 3.67
C ARG A 62 17.00 -15.29 4.35
N ARG A 63 15.91 -16.03 4.14
CA ARG A 63 15.74 -17.39 4.69
C ARG A 63 16.57 -18.45 3.96
N GLY A 64 17.26 -18.10 2.86
CA GLY A 64 18.29 -18.95 2.26
C GLY A 64 17.77 -20.02 1.28
N GLY A 65 16.63 -19.78 0.62
CA GLY A 65 16.12 -20.65 -0.44
C GLY A 65 16.89 -20.50 -1.76
N ALA A 66 16.77 -21.50 -2.65
CA ALA A 66 17.32 -21.39 -4.00
C ALA A 66 16.72 -20.20 -4.77
N ALA A 67 17.56 -19.50 -5.53
CA ALA A 67 17.17 -18.27 -6.21
C ALA A 67 15.95 -18.43 -7.13
N GLY A 68 16.00 -19.45 -7.98
CA GLY A 68 14.91 -19.76 -8.91
C GLY A 68 13.62 -20.16 -8.22
N VAL A 69 13.69 -20.92 -7.12
CA VAL A 69 12.49 -21.32 -6.35
C VAL A 69 11.84 -20.11 -5.70
N THR A 70 12.64 -19.21 -5.11
CA THR A 70 12.11 -17.99 -4.49
C THR A 70 11.49 -17.08 -5.53
N LEU A 71 12.15 -16.88 -6.69
CA LEU A 71 11.58 -16.10 -7.79
C LEU A 71 10.29 -16.72 -8.31
N LEU A 72 10.24 -18.04 -8.50
CA LEU A 72 9.05 -18.73 -8.95
C LEU A 72 7.90 -18.57 -7.94
N GLN A 73 8.17 -18.71 -6.64
CA GLN A 73 7.16 -18.49 -5.60
C GLN A 73 6.63 -17.05 -5.61
N GLN A 74 7.50 -16.05 -5.74
CA GLN A 74 7.08 -14.64 -5.82
C GLN A 74 6.31 -14.36 -7.11
N ALA A 75 6.72 -14.97 -8.23
CA ALA A 75 6.02 -14.83 -9.51
C ALA A 75 4.63 -15.48 -9.46
N LEU A 76 4.50 -16.69 -8.90
CA LEU A 76 3.22 -17.36 -8.71
C LEU A 76 2.31 -16.58 -7.77
N ARG A 77 2.86 -16.03 -6.67
CA ARG A 77 2.12 -15.15 -5.77
C ARG A 77 1.64 -13.89 -6.49
N GLY A 78 2.49 -13.27 -7.30
CA GLY A 78 2.13 -12.11 -8.10
C GLY A 78 1.05 -12.42 -9.14
N LEU A 79 1.17 -13.56 -9.82
CA LEU A 79 0.19 -14.03 -10.77
C LEU A 79 -1.17 -14.30 -10.11
N PHE A 80 -1.17 -14.93 -8.94
CA PHE A 80 -2.37 -15.13 -8.15
C PHE A 80 -3.05 -13.80 -7.79
N LEU A 81 -2.28 -12.80 -7.37
CA LEU A 81 -2.81 -11.45 -7.11
C LEU A 81 -3.38 -10.79 -8.37
N ILE A 82 -2.74 -10.97 -9.53
CA ILE A 82 -3.26 -10.45 -10.81
C ILE A 82 -4.59 -11.11 -11.16
N VAL A 83 -4.66 -12.45 -11.11
CA VAL A 83 -5.89 -13.20 -11.41
C VAL A 83 -7.01 -12.79 -10.46
N LEU A 84 -6.72 -12.71 -9.16
CA LEU A 84 -7.67 -12.29 -8.14
C LEU A 84 -8.12 -10.84 -8.36
N GLY A 85 -7.20 -9.94 -8.74
CA GLY A 85 -7.50 -8.55 -9.03
C GLY A 85 -8.38 -8.37 -10.27
N VAL A 86 -8.08 -9.08 -11.36
CA VAL A 86 -8.89 -9.10 -12.58
C VAL A 86 -10.28 -9.67 -12.28
N TRP A 87 -10.37 -10.75 -11.50
CA TRP A 87 -11.65 -11.30 -11.08
C TRP A 87 -12.48 -10.31 -10.27
N MET A 88 -11.88 -9.64 -9.27
CA MET A 88 -12.56 -8.61 -8.48
C MET A 88 -12.99 -7.40 -9.32
N ALA A 89 -12.24 -7.06 -10.38
CA ALA A 89 -12.63 -5.98 -11.27
C ALA A 89 -13.95 -6.25 -12.00
N THR A 90 -14.36 -7.52 -12.14
CA THR A 90 -15.65 -7.89 -12.74
C THR A 90 -16.85 -7.70 -11.80
N TRP A 91 -16.63 -7.41 -10.52
CA TRP A 91 -17.70 -7.34 -9.52
C TRP A 91 -18.55 -6.06 -9.58
N GLY A 92 -18.19 -5.08 -10.40
CA GLY A 92 -18.98 -3.85 -10.55
C GLY A 92 -18.91 -2.90 -9.34
N SER A 93 -17.83 -2.96 -8.57
CA SER A 93 -17.59 -2.03 -7.46
C SER A 93 -16.95 -0.73 -7.94
N TRP A 94 -17.07 0.35 -7.16
CA TRP A 94 -16.31 1.59 -7.39
C TRP A 94 -14.86 1.53 -6.90
N LEU A 95 -14.41 0.38 -6.39
CA LEU A 95 -13.10 0.23 -5.81
C LEU A 95 -12.04 0.19 -6.91
N ALA A 96 -10.98 0.96 -6.72
CA ALA A 96 -9.79 0.80 -7.51
C ALA A 96 -9.07 -0.48 -7.03
N VAL A 97 -9.19 -1.57 -7.80
CA VAL A 97 -8.62 -2.86 -7.41
C VAL A 97 -7.10 -2.82 -7.49
N ILE A 98 -6.43 -2.73 -6.34
CA ILE A 98 -4.97 -2.58 -6.27
C ILE A 98 -4.21 -3.91 -6.50
N LEU A 99 -4.87 -5.05 -6.37
CA LEU A 99 -4.24 -6.38 -6.41
C LEU A 99 -3.43 -6.64 -7.68
N SER A 100 -3.96 -6.27 -8.85
CA SER A 100 -3.24 -6.46 -10.13
C SER A 100 -1.97 -5.62 -10.19
N TYR A 101 -2.00 -4.41 -9.65
CA TYR A 101 -0.82 -3.53 -9.54
C TYR A 101 0.23 -4.13 -8.60
N LEU A 102 -0.18 -4.65 -7.44
CA LEU A 102 0.71 -5.29 -6.48
C LEU A 102 1.29 -6.61 -7.00
N GLY A 103 0.50 -7.38 -7.75
CA GLY A 103 0.96 -8.60 -8.40
C GLY A 103 2.01 -8.34 -9.47
N LEU A 104 1.82 -7.30 -10.28
CA LEU A 104 2.82 -6.86 -11.26
C LEU A 104 4.07 -6.29 -10.57
N LEU A 105 3.87 -5.52 -9.49
CA LEU A 105 4.93 -4.95 -8.68
C LEU A 105 5.86 -6.04 -8.11
N ILE A 106 5.33 -7.15 -7.59
CA ILE A 106 6.17 -8.22 -7.04
C ILE A 106 6.89 -9.01 -8.13
N ILE A 107 6.25 -9.25 -9.28
CA ILE A 107 6.87 -9.92 -10.43
C ILE A 107 8.08 -9.12 -10.94
N LEU A 108 7.95 -7.79 -11.02
CA LEU A 108 9.01 -6.91 -11.49
C LEU A 108 10.06 -6.58 -10.41
N GLY A 109 9.60 -6.40 -9.17
CA GLY A 109 10.43 -6.00 -8.04
C GLY A 109 11.28 -7.14 -7.49
N ALA A 110 10.76 -8.36 -7.41
CA ALA A 110 11.46 -9.49 -6.80
C ALA A 110 12.80 -9.83 -7.49
N PRO A 111 12.92 -9.85 -8.84
CA PRO A 111 14.21 -10.03 -9.51
C PRO A 111 15.25 -8.97 -9.14
N LEU A 112 14.84 -7.72 -8.96
CA LEU A 112 15.74 -6.63 -8.57
C LEU A 112 16.31 -6.84 -7.16
N LEU A 113 15.62 -7.58 -6.28
CA LEU A 113 16.12 -7.92 -4.96
C LEU A 113 17.28 -8.91 -4.99
N LEU A 114 17.54 -9.58 -6.11
CA LEU A 114 18.75 -10.40 -6.25
C LEU A 114 20.03 -9.56 -6.33
N LEU A 115 19.90 -8.27 -6.68
CA LEU A 115 21.02 -7.38 -6.90
C LEU A 115 21.63 -6.90 -5.58
N ARG A 116 22.90 -6.48 -5.65
CA ARG A 116 23.63 -5.89 -4.51
C ARG A 116 22.92 -4.61 -4.04
N SER A 117 23.03 -4.27 -2.75
CA SER A 117 22.33 -3.11 -2.18
C SER A 117 22.65 -1.79 -2.89
N SER A 118 23.89 -1.61 -3.36
CA SER A 118 24.28 -0.43 -4.15
C SER A 118 23.49 -0.30 -5.46
N VAL A 119 23.28 -1.42 -6.16
CA VAL A 119 22.52 -1.46 -7.41
C VAL A 119 21.04 -1.22 -7.14
N VAL A 120 20.49 -1.77 -6.06
CA VAL A 120 19.09 -1.51 -5.65
C VAL A 120 18.89 -0.03 -5.31
N ILE A 121 19.84 0.60 -4.60
CA ILE A 121 19.81 2.04 -4.32
C ILE A 121 19.85 2.85 -5.61
N ALA A 122 20.78 2.53 -6.52
CA ALA A 122 20.89 3.21 -7.81
C ALA A 122 19.60 3.04 -8.64
N ALA A 123 19.06 1.83 -8.73
CA ALA A 123 17.81 1.55 -9.41
C ALA A 123 16.64 2.32 -8.79
N THR A 124 16.55 2.39 -7.46
CA THR A 124 15.54 3.18 -6.75
C THR A 124 15.65 4.66 -7.12
N ALA A 125 16.86 5.23 -7.08
CA ALA A 125 17.09 6.63 -7.42
C ALA A 125 16.73 6.92 -8.88
N VAL A 126 17.14 6.06 -9.81
CA VAL A 126 16.81 6.18 -11.23
C VAL A 126 15.30 6.11 -11.43
N LEU A 127 14.60 5.16 -10.79
CA LEU A 127 13.15 5.03 -10.92
C LEU A 127 12.40 6.25 -10.36
N VAL A 128 12.84 6.82 -9.24
CA VAL A 128 12.26 8.05 -8.70
C VAL A 128 12.43 9.20 -9.69
N LEU A 129 13.64 9.42 -10.20
CA LEU A 129 13.92 10.50 -11.15
C LEU A 129 13.21 10.29 -12.49
N ALA A 130 13.15 9.06 -12.97
CA ALA A 130 12.56 8.73 -14.27
C ALA A 130 11.02 8.62 -14.21
N SER A 131 10.41 8.49 -13.03
CA SER A 131 8.97 8.29 -12.88
C SER A 131 8.12 9.35 -13.62
N GLN A 132 8.24 10.63 -13.28
CA GLN A 132 7.48 11.71 -13.92
C GLN A 132 7.70 11.81 -15.44
N PRO A 133 8.94 11.83 -15.98
CA PRO A 133 9.12 11.89 -17.43
C PRO A 133 8.53 10.67 -18.14
N LEU A 134 8.68 9.46 -17.58
CA LEU A 134 8.03 8.26 -18.15
C LEU A 134 6.51 8.41 -18.16
N LEU A 135 5.90 8.91 -17.08
CA LEU A 135 4.47 9.14 -17.03
C LEU A 135 4.00 10.20 -18.03
N SER A 136 4.77 11.28 -18.20
CA SER A 136 4.45 12.33 -19.18
C SER A 136 4.43 11.80 -20.61
N VAL A 137 5.40 10.94 -20.96
CA VAL A 137 5.44 10.26 -22.26
C VAL A 137 4.32 9.25 -22.38
N ALA A 138 4.07 8.44 -21.34
CA ALA A 138 2.99 7.45 -21.37
C ALA A 138 1.61 8.10 -21.59
N ARG A 139 1.36 9.28 -21.00
CA ARG A 139 0.11 10.03 -21.19
C ARG A 139 -0.16 10.42 -22.65
N THR A 140 0.85 10.43 -23.54
CA THR A 140 0.65 10.70 -24.98
C THR A 140 0.38 9.45 -25.81
N TRP A 141 0.40 8.25 -25.21
CA TRP A 141 0.20 6.97 -25.89
C TRP A 141 -1.27 6.69 -26.21
N ILE A 142 -1.81 7.38 -27.21
CA ILE A 142 -3.20 7.23 -27.66
C ILE A 142 -3.48 5.81 -28.19
N TRP A 143 -2.45 5.14 -28.72
CA TRP A 143 -2.56 3.76 -29.23
C TRP A 143 -3.02 2.75 -28.18
N VAL A 144 -2.84 3.03 -26.89
CA VAL A 144 -3.24 2.15 -25.77
C VAL A 144 -4.75 1.96 -25.73
N TYR A 145 -5.53 2.98 -26.16
CA TYR A 145 -6.99 2.88 -26.20
C TYR A 145 -7.48 1.89 -27.27
N THR A 146 -6.71 1.73 -28.35
CA THR A 146 -7.00 0.80 -29.46
C THR A 146 -6.32 -0.57 -29.29
N ALA A 147 -5.48 -0.74 -28.27
CA ALA A 147 -4.74 -1.98 -28.05
C ALA A 147 -5.66 -3.13 -27.54
N PRO A 148 -5.26 -4.40 -27.77
CA PRO A 148 -5.95 -5.55 -27.19
C PRO A 148 -6.06 -5.44 -25.65
N PRO A 149 -7.12 -6.00 -25.03
CA PRO A 149 -7.38 -5.83 -23.60
C PRO A 149 -6.19 -6.15 -22.67
N PRO A 150 -5.43 -7.25 -22.85
CA PRO A 150 -4.31 -7.56 -21.96
C PRO A 150 -3.19 -6.51 -22.02
N VAL A 151 -2.91 -6.00 -23.23
CA VAL A 151 -1.88 -4.97 -23.41
C VAL A 151 -2.32 -3.67 -22.76
N ARG A 152 -3.58 -3.26 -23.01
CA ARG A 152 -4.17 -2.06 -22.43
C ARG A 152 -4.17 -2.10 -20.90
N GLU A 153 -4.54 -3.22 -20.31
CA GLU A 153 -4.55 -3.41 -18.86
C GLU A 153 -3.15 -3.31 -18.25
N VAL A 154 -2.17 -4.03 -18.81
CA VAL A 154 -0.79 -3.98 -18.32
C VAL A 154 -0.20 -2.58 -18.45
N THR A 155 -0.42 -1.90 -19.59
CA THR A 155 0.04 -0.51 -19.77
C THR A 155 -0.66 0.44 -18.78
N THR A 156 -1.93 0.20 -18.48
CA THR A 156 -2.66 0.95 -17.46
C THR A 156 -2.06 0.72 -16.07
N TRP A 157 -1.81 -0.52 -15.69
CA TRP A 157 -1.24 -0.83 -14.37
C TRP A 157 0.17 -0.26 -14.19
N MET A 158 0.98 -0.28 -15.25
CA MET A 158 2.33 0.25 -15.24
C MET A 158 2.35 1.79 -15.17
N PHE A 159 1.58 2.46 -16.03
CA PHE A 159 1.76 3.91 -16.29
C PHE A 159 0.48 4.73 -16.22
N LEU A 160 -0.64 4.24 -16.75
CA LEU A 160 -1.83 5.07 -16.98
C LEU A 160 -2.91 4.96 -15.90
N GLY A 161 -2.65 4.21 -14.82
CA GLY A 161 -3.60 4.01 -13.76
C GLY A 161 -4.02 5.33 -13.12
N PRO A 162 -5.33 5.53 -12.85
CA PRO A 162 -5.82 6.80 -12.30
C PRO A 162 -5.41 7.00 -10.84
N GLN A 163 -5.33 5.91 -10.07
CA GLN A 163 -5.10 5.93 -8.62
C GLN A 163 -3.74 5.30 -8.24
N TYR A 164 -3.28 4.29 -9.01
CA TYR A 164 -2.08 3.51 -8.70
C TYR A 164 -1.26 3.28 -9.96
N ARG A 165 0.06 3.25 -9.84
CA ARG A 165 0.99 3.00 -10.96
C ARG A 165 2.19 2.24 -10.44
N VAL A 166 2.53 1.13 -11.09
CA VAL A 166 3.68 0.32 -10.67
C VAL A 166 4.98 1.13 -10.72
N VAL A 167 5.12 2.06 -11.68
CA VAL A 167 6.30 2.94 -11.76
C VAL A 167 6.52 3.79 -10.50
N ASN A 168 5.45 4.28 -9.86
CA ASN A 168 5.54 5.08 -8.63
C ASN A 168 5.69 4.18 -7.39
N LEU A 169 5.08 2.99 -7.41
CA LEU A 169 5.12 2.04 -6.30
C LEU A 169 6.44 1.26 -6.22
N LEU A 170 7.12 1.03 -7.36
CA LEU A 170 8.36 0.26 -7.44
C LEU A 170 9.51 0.86 -6.61
N PRO A 171 9.79 2.17 -6.63
CA PRO A 171 10.72 2.79 -5.69
C PRO A 171 10.40 2.48 -4.23
N VAL A 172 9.12 2.57 -3.84
CA VAL A 172 8.69 2.35 -2.45
C VAL A 172 8.86 0.88 -2.06
N PHE A 173 8.59 -0.05 -2.97
CA PHE A 173 8.88 -1.47 -2.79
C PHE A 173 10.38 -1.72 -2.55
N LEU A 174 11.26 -1.13 -3.37
CA LEU A 174 12.71 -1.29 -3.22
C LEU A 174 13.22 -0.67 -1.92
N ILE A 175 12.67 0.48 -1.50
CA ILE A 175 12.96 1.09 -0.20
C ILE A 175 12.58 0.12 0.93
N GLY A 176 11.42 -0.54 0.84
CA GLY A 176 11.00 -1.56 1.81
C GLY A 176 12.03 -2.68 1.96
N ALA A 177 12.55 -3.20 0.85
CA ALA A 177 13.61 -4.20 0.87
C ALA A 177 14.92 -3.66 1.48
N LEU A 178 15.34 -2.44 1.12
CA LEU A 178 16.52 -1.80 1.67
C LEU A 178 16.44 -1.59 3.19
N LEU A 179 15.26 -1.28 3.73
CA LEU A 179 15.03 -1.15 5.18
C LEU A 179 15.25 -2.47 5.93
N ILE A 180 14.83 -3.59 5.34
CA ILE A 180 15.14 -4.92 5.87
C ILE A 180 16.63 -5.22 5.75
N ARG A 181 17.27 -4.80 4.66
CA ARG A 181 18.73 -4.99 4.51
C ARG A 181 19.54 -4.27 5.57
N HIS A 182 19.08 -3.08 5.94
CA HIS A 182 19.64 -2.25 6.99
C HIS A 182 19.37 -2.79 8.41
N GLY A 183 18.33 -3.62 8.56
CA GLY A 183 18.00 -4.31 9.81
C GLY A 183 17.10 -3.52 10.76
N LEU A 184 16.29 -2.57 10.25
CA LEU A 184 15.27 -1.83 11.00
C LEU A 184 15.79 -1.17 12.31
N LYS A 185 17.04 -0.70 12.29
CA LYS A 185 17.69 -0.11 13.48
C LYS A 185 17.17 1.29 13.77
N ARG A 186 17.17 1.67 15.06
CA ARG A 186 16.86 3.03 15.53
C ARG A 186 18.10 3.92 15.44
N ASP A 187 18.52 4.21 14.22
CA ASP A 187 19.76 4.93 13.94
C ASP A 187 19.51 6.27 13.22
N ARG A 188 20.59 6.85 12.65
CA ARG A 188 20.51 8.12 11.90
C ARG A 188 19.53 8.05 10.73
N LEU A 189 19.36 6.89 10.10
CA LEU A 189 18.44 6.74 8.96
C LEU A 189 17.00 7.01 9.37
N LEU A 190 16.57 6.55 10.55
CA LEU A 190 15.21 6.78 11.04
C LEU A 190 14.92 8.28 11.20
N TRP A 191 15.89 9.05 11.71
CA TRP A 191 15.76 10.50 11.86
C TRP A 191 15.81 11.24 10.52
N ILE A 192 16.64 10.76 9.57
CA ILE A 192 16.65 11.27 8.20
C ILE A 192 15.29 11.04 7.55
N MET A 193 14.70 9.85 7.69
CA MET A 193 13.36 9.55 7.17
C MET A 193 12.29 10.43 7.81
N ALA A 194 12.39 10.72 9.11
CA ALA A 194 11.48 11.63 9.80
C ALA A 194 11.59 13.07 9.27
N ALA A 195 12.82 13.56 9.06
CA ALA A 195 13.07 14.87 8.47
C ALA A 195 12.55 14.94 7.02
N VAL A 196 12.84 13.92 6.21
CA VAL A 196 12.33 13.81 4.83
C VAL A 196 10.80 13.76 4.83
N ALA A 197 10.16 13.04 5.73
CA ALA A 197 8.70 12.99 5.84
C ALA A 197 8.09 14.38 6.07
N LEU A 198 8.65 15.14 7.01
CA LEU A 198 8.20 16.50 7.30
C LEU A 198 8.43 17.44 6.11
N LEU A 199 9.64 17.45 5.56
CA LEU A 199 10.01 18.32 4.43
C LEU A 199 9.20 18.00 3.17
N ALA A 200 8.98 16.71 2.88
CA ALA A 200 8.16 16.24 1.78
C ALA A 200 6.72 16.74 1.86
N TYR A 201 6.12 16.64 3.06
CA TYR A 201 4.76 17.09 3.29
C TYR A 201 4.63 18.61 3.17
N LEU A 202 5.58 19.36 3.72
CA LEU A 202 5.63 20.82 3.61
C LEU A 202 5.85 21.27 2.16
N ALA A 203 6.74 20.60 1.42
CA ALA A 203 7.01 20.90 0.02
C ALA A 203 5.76 20.70 -0.86
N TRP A 204 5.00 19.61 -0.64
CA TRP A 204 3.73 19.40 -1.31
C TRP A 204 2.70 20.49 -0.96
N GLY A 205 2.55 20.81 0.33
CA GLY A 205 1.60 21.83 0.78
C GLY A 205 1.94 23.23 0.26
N PHE A 206 3.22 23.55 0.13
CA PHE A 206 3.68 24.77 -0.53
C PHE A 206 3.40 24.70 -2.04
N GLY A 207 3.77 23.61 -2.70
CA GLY A 207 3.59 23.42 -4.14
C GLY A 207 2.12 23.53 -4.60
N GLN A 208 1.17 23.01 -3.83
CA GLN A 208 -0.26 23.18 -4.11
C GLN A 208 -0.72 24.65 -4.13
N ARG A 209 -0.02 25.56 -3.46
CA ARG A 209 -0.35 26.99 -3.49
C ARG A 209 0.11 27.68 -4.77
N PHE A 210 1.07 27.10 -5.51
CA PHE A 210 1.66 27.71 -6.71
C PHE A 210 1.17 27.07 -8.02
N GLY A 211 0.36 26.01 -7.97
CA GLY A 211 -0.18 25.38 -9.17
C GLY A 211 -0.97 24.12 -8.91
N THR A 212 -1.49 23.53 -9.97
CA THR A 212 -2.18 22.24 -9.94
C THR A 212 -1.15 21.11 -9.90
N VAL A 213 -1.16 20.33 -8.81
CA VAL A 213 -0.36 19.11 -8.68
C VAL A 213 -1.16 17.96 -9.28
N LEU A 214 -0.67 17.37 -10.38
CA LEU A 214 -1.31 16.20 -10.98
C LEU A 214 -0.88 14.93 -10.26
N SER A 215 -1.77 13.93 -10.26
CA SER A 215 -1.46 12.63 -9.68
C SER A 215 -0.24 12.01 -10.37
N GLY A 216 0.72 11.53 -9.57
CA GLY A 216 1.99 10.92 -9.99
C GLY A 216 3.08 11.87 -10.46
N ASP A 217 2.87 13.19 -10.37
CA ASP A 217 3.98 14.14 -10.46
C ASP A 217 4.91 14.00 -9.24
N TYR A 218 6.07 14.65 -9.28
CA TYR A 218 7.06 14.56 -8.20
C TYR A 218 6.51 15.02 -6.86
N LEU A 219 5.74 16.11 -6.80
CA LEU A 219 5.18 16.62 -5.55
C LEU A 219 4.16 15.66 -4.93
N ASP A 220 3.36 14.98 -5.76
CA ASP A 220 2.40 13.97 -5.31
C ASP A 220 3.13 12.72 -4.80
N SER A 221 4.10 12.23 -5.58
CA SER A 221 4.93 11.08 -5.18
C SER A 221 5.74 11.37 -3.91
N LEU A 222 6.22 12.61 -3.77
CA LEU A 222 6.97 13.05 -2.59
C LEU A 222 6.08 13.09 -1.35
N ARG A 223 4.85 13.60 -1.46
CA ARG A 223 3.84 13.53 -0.39
C ARG A 223 3.59 12.09 0.05
N ASP A 224 3.35 11.20 -0.91
CA ASP A 224 3.06 9.78 -0.65
C ASP A 224 4.22 9.10 0.08
N ILE A 225 5.46 9.29 -0.40
CA ILE A 225 6.68 8.79 0.27
C ILE A 225 6.82 9.40 1.66
N GLY A 226 6.55 10.70 1.81
CA GLY A 226 6.60 11.39 3.10
C GLY A 226 5.62 10.82 4.12
N LEU A 227 4.39 10.54 3.72
CA LEU A 227 3.38 9.89 4.56
C LEU A 227 3.79 8.46 4.95
N VAL A 228 4.33 7.68 4.01
CA VAL A 228 4.85 6.33 4.30
C VAL A 228 5.98 6.39 5.31
N PHE A 229 6.91 7.33 5.16
CA PHE A 229 8.02 7.51 6.09
C PHE A 229 7.55 7.96 7.46
N ALA A 230 6.57 8.86 7.53
CA ALA A 230 5.95 9.24 8.80
C ALA A 230 5.35 8.02 9.52
N VAL A 231 4.54 7.22 8.81
CA VAL A 231 3.93 6.00 9.38
C VAL A 231 5.01 5.00 9.80
N TYR A 232 6.01 4.74 8.96
CA TYR A 232 7.12 3.86 9.27
C TYR A 232 7.87 4.30 10.53
N VAL A 233 8.22 5.59 10.62
CA VAL A 233 8.90 6.16 11.79
C VAL A 233 8.03 6.00 13.04
N CYS A 234 6.73 6.33 12.98
CA CYS A 234 5.82 6.15 14.11
C CYS A 234 5.75 4.69 14.58
N VAL A 235 5.63 3.73 13.65
CA VAL A 235 5.58 2.30 13.98
C VAL A 235 6.90 1.84 14.60
N VAL A 236 8.06 2.20 14.04
CA VAL A 236 9.37 1.80 14.59
C VAL A 236 9.61 2.44 15.96
N LEU A 237 9.27 3.72 16.13
CA LEU A 237 9.40 4.39 17.42
C LEU A 237 8.50 3.75 18.47
N GLY A 238 7.24 3.48 18.13
CA GLY A 238 6.26 2.79 18.98
C GLY A 238 6.71 1.37 19.36
N ALA A 239 7.20 0.60 18.39
CA ALA A 239 7.67 -0.76 18.56
C ALA A 239 8.94 -0.88 19.43
N THR A 240 9.70 0.22 19.55
CA THR A 240 10.97 0.25 20.28
C THR A 240 10.90 1.09 21.57
N VAL A 241 9.71 1.49 22.01
CA VAL A 241 9.53 2.16 23.29
C VAL A 241 9.81 1.20 24.44
N ARG A 242 10.62 1.64 25.42
CA ARG A 242 11.00 0.85 26.61
C ARG A 242 10.34 1.30 27.92
N ARG A 243 9.46 2.31 27.86
CA ARG A 243 8.72 2.80 29.03
C ARG A 243 7.46 1.95 29.21
N GLU A 244 7.29 1.33 30.38
CA GLU A 244 6.20 0.36 30.65
C GLU A 244 4.80 0.86 30.26
N HIS A 245 4.44 2.10 30.63
CA HIS A 245 3.12 2.67 30.31
C HIS A 245 2.91 2.84 28.80
N ALA A 246 3.95 3.32 28.11
CA ALA A 246 3.89 3.53 26.67
C ALA A 246 3.98 2.21 25.90
N GLU A 247 4.74 1.23 26.41
CA GLU A 247 4.80 -0.13 25.86
C GLU A 247 3.43 -0.82 25.93
N ARG A 248 2.71 -0.71 27.05
CA ARG A 248 1.35 -1.24 27.17
C ARG A 248 0.39 -0.58 26.17
N PHE A 249 0.47 0.74 26.03
CA PHE A 249 -0.34 1.47 25.06
C PHE A 249 -0.06 1.05 23.63
N TRP A 250 1.21 1.04 23.21
CA TRP A 250 1.61 0.62 21.86
C TRP A 250 1.33 -0.85 21.61
N GLY A 251 1.48 -1.72 22.61
CA GLY A 251 1.07 -3.12 22.55
C GLY A 251 -0.43 -3.24 22.25
N ALA A 252 -1.28 -2.51 22.98
CA ALA A 252 -2.73 -2.51 22.76
C ALA A 252 -3.12 -2.02 21.36
N VAL A 253 -2.39 -1.05 20.80
CA VAL A 253 -2.62 -0.52 19.44
C VAL A 253 -2.10 -1.47 18.36
N PHE A 254 -0.93 -2.08 18.56
CA PHE A 254 -0.33 -2.97 17.56
C PHE A 254 -1.01 -4.33 17.47
N VAL A 255 -1.59 -4.85 18.55
CA VAL A 255 -2.32 -6.13 18.51
C VAL A 255 -3.42 -6.17 17.43
N PRO A 256 -4.40 -5.24 17.38
CA PRO A 256 -5.43 -5.25 16.35
C PRO A 256 -4.86 -4.95 14.96
N LEU A 257 -3.83 -4.10 14.85
CA LEU A 257 -3.17 -3.84 13.57
C LEU A 257 -2.47 -5.08 13.02
N CYS A 258 -1.64 -5.74 13.83
CA CYS A 258 -0.98 -6.99 13.46
C CYS A 258 -2.01 -8.08 13.12
N ALA A 259 -3.11 -8.18 13.86
CA ALA A 259 -4.21 -9.09 13.55
C ALA A 259 -4.78 -8.82 12.15
N CYS A 260 -5.17 -7.56 11.87
CA CYS A 260 -5.67 -7.16 10.55
C CYS A 260 -4.63 -7.40 9.43
N GLY A 261 -3.34 -7.19 9.72
CA GLY A 261 -2.25 -7.47 8.79
C GLY A 261 -2.10 -8.94 8.44
N GLN A 262 -2.46 -9.86 9.34
CA GLN A 262 -2.37 -11.32 9.11
C GLN A 262 -3.53 -11.89 8.31
N VAL A 263 -4.64 -11.15 8.22
CA VAL A 263 -5.82 -11.50 7.42
C VAL A 263 -6.04 -10.47 6.30
N ALA A 264 -4.98 -9.78 5.89
CA ALA A 264 -5.05 -8.60 5.02
C ALA A 264 -5.72 -8.91 3.68
N LEU A 265 -5.35 -10.00 3.01
CA LEU A 265 -5.93 -10.36 1.72
C LEU A 265 -7.38 -10.83 1.87
N SER A 266 -7.66 -11.58 2.93
CA SER A 266 -9.00 -12.05 3.27
C SER A 266 -9.95 -10.88 3.55
N LEU A 267 -9.51 -9.91 4.36
CA LEU A 267 -10.23 -8.65 4.60
C LEU A 267 -10.38 -7.84 3.32
N TYR A 268 -9.35 -7.82 2.47
CA TYR A 268 -9.41 -7.11 1.19
C TYR A 268 -10.57 -7.64 0.32
N LEU A 269 -10.66 -8.96 0.19
CA LEU A 269 -11.72 -9.62 -0.58
C LEU A 269 -13.09 -9.40 0.06
N LEU A 270 -13.20 -9.54 1.38
CA LEU A 270 -14.46 -9.44 2.10
C LEU A 270 -15.07 -8.04 1.98
N HIS A 271 -14.32 -6.98 2.32
CA HIS A 271 -14.85 -5.62 2.23
C HIS A 271 -15.09 -5.23 0.77
N GLY A 272 -14.25 -5.70 -0.15
CA GLY A 272 -14.43 -5.48 -1.59
C GLY A 272 -15.72 -6.09 -2.11
N GLY A 273 -16.02 -7.32 -1.68
CA GLY A 273 -17.25 -8.04 -2.03
C GLY A 273 -18.48 -7.37 -1.44
N LEU A 274 -18.41 -6.92 -0.18
CA LEU A 274 -19.52 -6.21 0.46
C LEU A 274 -19.85 -4.89 -0.26
N ILE A 275 -18.83 -4.14 -0.65
CA ILE A 275 -18.99 -2.90 -1.43
C ILE A 275 -19.53 -3.21 -2.83
N ALA A 276 -19.09 -4.28 -3.48
CA ALA A 276 -19.64 -4.70 -4.76
C ALA A 276 -21.12 -5.07 -4.66
N LEU A 277 -21.52 -5.85 -3.66
CA LEU A 277 -22.92 -6.21 -3.41
C LEU A 277 -23.78 -4.95 -3.21
N TRP A 278 -23.30 -4.01 -2.40
CA TRP A 278 -23.98 -2.72 -2.21
C TRP A 278 -24.08 -1.93 -3.51
N SER A 279 -22.96 -1.79 -4.23
CA SER A 279 -22.87 -1.03 -5.48
C SER A 279 -23.86 -1.53 -6.53
N ASN A 280 -23.98 -2.84 -6.68
CA ASN A 280 -24.93 -3.43 -7.63
C ASN A 280 -26.40 -3.29 -7.20
N ALA A 281 -26.68 -3.26 -5.89
CA ALA A 281 -28.04 -3.15 -5.38
C ALA A 281 -28.55 -1.70 -5.28
N TYR A 282 -27.69 -0.76 -4.87
CA TYR A 282 -28.08 0.60 -4.48
C TYR A 282 -27.26 1.70 -5.17
N GLY A 283 -26.17 1.35 -5.88
CA GLY A 283 -25.26 2.33 -6.47
C GLY A 283 -24.44 3.10 -5.41
N ARG A 284 -23.88 4.25 -5.83
CA ARG A 284 -23.13 5.13 -4.93
C ARG A 284 -24.09 6.00 -4.11
N PRO A 285 -23.91 6.11 -2.79
CA PRO A 285 -24.74 6.98 -1.96
C PRO A 285 -24.62 8.46 -2.39
N ALA A 286 -25.75 9.14 -2.53
CA ALA A 286 -25.78 10.60 -2.75
C ALA A 286 -25.69 11.38 -1.43
N GLU A 287 -26.14 10.78 -0.34
CA GLU A 287 -26.14 11.34 1.01
C GLU A 287 -25.21 10.55 1.95
N ASN A 288 -24.93 11.13 3.13
CA ASN A 288 -24.07 10.49 4.12
C ASN A 288 -24.76 9.25 4.71
N PHE A 289 -24.21 8.08 4.39
CA PHE A 289 -24.60 6.80 4.93
C PHE A 289 -23.58 6.30 5.95
N TYR A 290 -23.68 6.83 7.18
CA TYR A 290 -22.76 6.50 8.27
C TYR A 290 -22.75 5.01 8.64
N LEU A 291 -23.87 4.31 8.46
CA LEU A 291 -23.96 2.88 8.74
C LEU A 291 -23.05 2.06 7.81
N GLY A 292 -23.01 2.39 6.51
CA GLY A 292 -22.08 1.75 5.57
C GLY A 292 -20.62 2.02 5.93
N TRP A 293 -20.30 3.26 6.34
CA TRP A 293 -18.97 3.58 6.83
C TRP A 293 -18.59 2.79 8.09
N LEU A 294 -19.51 2.67 9.06
CA LEU A 294 -19.30 1.89 10.29
C LEU A 294 -19.13 0.39 10.00
N VAL A 295 -19.87 -0.16 9.05
CA VAL A 295 -19.73 -1.57 8.67
C VAL A 295 -18.37 -1.81 8.00
N ILE A 296 -17.94 -0.92 7.10
CA ILE A 296 -16.69 -1.09 6.36
C ILE A 296 -15.45 -0.81 7.20
N VAL A 297 -15.44 0.23 8.04
CA VAL A 297 -14.23 0.60 8.79
C VAL A 297 -14.15 -0.18 10.10
N PRO A 298 -14.88 0.18 11.18
CA PRO A 298 -14.78 -0.55 12.43
C PRO A 298 -15.33 -1.98 12.35
N GLY A 299 -16.36 -2.24 11.53
CA GLY A 299 -16.91 -3.58 11.35
C GLY A 299 -15.90 -4.56 10.77
N MET A 300 -15.16 -4.17 9.73
CA MET A 300 -14.12 -5.03 9.14
C MET A 300 -12.89 -5.17 10.03
N ILE A 301 -12.50 -4.12 10.77
CA ILE A 301 -11.42 -4.23 11.78
C ILE A 301 -11.80 -5.24 12.86
N GLY A 302 -13.04 -5.17 13.36
CA GLY A 302 -13.59 -6.12 14.32
C GLY A 302 -13.64 -7.53 13.75
N ALA A 303 -14.14 -7.70 12.53
CA ALA A 303 -14.18 -9.00 11.85
C ALA A 303 -12.78 -9.60 11.68
N GLY A 304 -11.79 -8.80 11.27
CA GLY A 304 -10.41 -9.23 11.14
C GLY A 304 -9.78 -9.64 12.47
N TRP A 305 -10.06 -8.89 13.53
CA TRP A 305 -9.58 -9.21 14.87
C TRP A 305 -10.21 -10.50 15.44
N VAL A 306 -11.51 -10.69 15.25
CA VAL A 306 -12.22 -11.91 15.64
C VAL A 306 -11.73 -13.11 14.83
N TRP A 307 -11.55 -12.97 13.52
CA TRP A 307 -11.00 -14.01 12.66
C TRP A 307 -9.61 -14.43 13.13
N TRP A 308 -8.74 -13.46 13.38
CA TRP A 308 -7.40 -13.72 13.87
C TRP A 308 -7.40 -14.50 15.20
N ARG A 309 -8.33 -14.19 16.10
CA ARG A 309 -8.47 -14.90 17.38
C ARG A 309 -9.00 -16.33 17.23
N LEU A 310 -9.90 -16.59 16.28
CA LEU A 310 -10.59 -17.87 16.16
C LEU A 310 -9.90 -18.85 15.20
N VAL A 311 -9.35 -18.35 14.09
CA VAL A 311 -8.83 -19.16 12.96
C VAL A 311 -7.32 -18.99 12.80
N GLY A 312 -6.75 -17.87 13.24
CA GLY A 312 -5.34 -17.54 13.03
C GLY A 312 -5.10 -16.77 11.73
N THR A 313 -4.20 -17.25 10.86
CA THR A 313 -3.93 -16.61 9.55
C THR A 313 -5.09 -16.80 8.59
N GLY A 314 -5.34 -15.81 7.73
CA GLY A 314 -6.38 -15.90 6.71
C GLY A 314 -6.13 -17.07 5.75
N PRO A 315 -7.19 -17.75 5.24
CA PRO A 315 -7.05 -18.92 4.37
C PRO A 315 -6.34 -18.62 3.04
N VAL A 316 -6.28 -17.33 2.65
CA VAL A 316 -5.58 -16.85 1.44
C VAL A 316 -4.23 -16.21 1.77
N ASP A 317 -3.95 -15.99 3.07
CA ASP A 317 -2.75 -15.32 3.58
C ASP A 317 -1.65 -16.32 4.01
N GLY A 318 -1.95 -17.63 3.96
CA GLY A 318 -1.08 -18.76 4.33
C GLY A 318 -0.20 -19.30 3.22
#